data_AF-A0A957D3P8-F1
#
_entry.id   AF-A0A957D3P8-F1
#
_cell.length_a   1.000
_cell.length_b   1.000
_cell.length_c   1.000
_cell.angle_alpha   90.00
_cell.angle_beta   90.00
_cell.angle_gamma   90.00
#
_symmetry.space_group_name_H-M   'P 1'
#
loop_
_entity.id
_entity.type
_entity.pdbx_description
1 polymer ?
#
loop_
_entity_poly.entity_id
_entity_poly.type
_entity_poly.pdbx_seq_one_letter_code
_entity_poly.pdbx_strand_id
1 'polypeptide(L)'
;RLHSTKNPFHERRPWGHDAETERVASAAMRLRHAFIPYLYSMAWRNHTQHLPLVQPMYHSYPQDEAAYHCPDQYTFGTELIAAPFITPADADTRLSRQAVWLPAGQWFGFFDGLPFVGDGWQAIYGRLADIPVFAKAGAIVPLAAAGEDGVANPAALDIHLFPGADNAFDLYEDDGLRAHSITAVHHQFSVNEWTATVETAVAETAHLPARRTYSLLFRNAAQGVTVSANQPITTRYDADTRTLWVTAVPITPAESLTVTLAAGENGLVVAGDGRLPTVQRIVSAFRMESWYKHYLYDQLAALVADPQQLADHDLRLTPSQFRALVETLTGAGYHRRAERHSTDEVVILWNNTGNEAVQYSLKAVDADGRAHQQITHAGILPRFAVLTIGAKSLNLHLEQPAPPSQFAPQPWRLQIGYWQLVNTVLSA
;
A
#
# COMPACT_ATOMS: atom_id res chain seq x y z
N ARG A 1 17.01 14.30 3.90
CA ARG A 1 18.18 15.15 3.56
C ARG A 1 18.81 14.60 2.29
N LEU A 2 18.81 15.36 1.20
CA LEU A 2 19.55 14.98 -0.01
C LEU A 2 21.03 15.33 0.20
N HIS A 3 21.94 14.43 -0.18
CA HIS A 3 23.36 14.62 -0.02
C HIS A 3 24.15 13.81 -1.06
N SER A 4 25.30 14.33 -1.47
CA SER A 4 26.28 13.66 -2.33
C SER A 4 27.69 14.13 -1.99
N THR A 5 28.69 13.37 -2.45
CA THR A 5 30.08 13.81 -2.50
C THR A 5 30.21 15.02 -3.43
N LYS A 6 31.29 15.81 -3.26
CA LYS A 6 31.61 16.98 -4.09
C LYS A 6 32.14 16.55 -5.48
N ASN A 7 31.33 15.79 -6.21
CA ASN A 7 31.59 15.36 -7.58
C ASN A 7 30.62 16.10 -8.52
N PRO A 8 31.10 16.86 -9.52
CA PRO A 8 30.24 17.59 -10.45
C PRO A 8 29.32 16.69 -11.28
N PHE A 9 29.61 15.39 -11.38
CA PHE A 9 28.78 14.42 -12.11
C PHE A 9 27.65 13.81 -11.25
N HIS A 10 27.55 14.17 -9.96
CA HIS A 10 26.53 13.65 -9.05
C HIS A 10 25.42 14.69 -8.82
N GLU A 11 24.43 14.74 -9.70
CA GLU A 11 23.24 15.58 -9.53
C GLU A 11 22.24 14.94 -8.55
N ARG A 12 21.85 15.69 -7.52
CA ARG A 12 20.89 15.25 -6.49
C ARG A 12 19.70 16.18 -6.35
N ARG A 13 19.72 17.34 -7.01
CA ARG A 13 18.60 18.28 -7.03
C ARG A 13 17.54 17.72 -7.97
N PRO A 14 16.27 17.59 -7.52
CA PRO A 14 15.19 17.13 -8.39
C PRO A 14 15.09 17.86 -9.74
N TRP A 15 15.25 19.17 -9.74
CA TRP A 15 15.21 20.04 -10.93
C TRP A 15 16.47 19.99 -11.81
N GLY A 16 17.47 19.17 -11.44
CA GLY A 16 18.62 18.88 -12.29
C GLY A 16 18.43 17.64 -13.18
N HIS A 17 17.31 16.93 -13.03
CA HIS A 17 16.94 15.76 -13.82
C HIS A 17 15.83 16.10 -14.83
N ASP A 18 15.15 15.11 -15.39
CA ASP A 18 14.00 15.33 -16.27
C ASP A 18 12.76 15.88 -15.54
N ALA A 19 11.80 16.37 -16.32
CA ALA A 19 10.58 17.00 -15.82
C ALA A 19 9.68 16.05 -15.01
N GLU A 20 9.70 14.74 -15.30
CA GLU A 20 8.93 13.78 -14.52
C GLU A 20 9.53 13.60 -13.12
N THR A 21 10.85 13.45 -13.06
CA THR A 21 11.64 13.34 -11.83
C THR A 21 11.45 14.59 -10.95
N GLU A 22 11.58 15.79 -11.54
CA GLU A 22 11.34 17.04 -10.82
C GLU A 22 9.93 17.08 -10.23
N ARG A 23 8.91 16.75 -11.05
CA ARG A 23 7.50 16.78 -10.64
C ARG A 23 7.21 15.82 -9.50
N VAL A 24 7.64 14.56 -9.63
CA VAL A 24 7.39 13.51 -8.63
C VAL A 24 8.13 13.81 -7.32
N ALA A 25 9.42 14.15 -7.39
CA ALA A 25 10.19 14.45 -6.20
C ALA A 25 9.68 15.72 -5.50
N SER A 26 9.27 16.74 -6.24
CA SER A 26 8.65 17.94 -5.66
C SER A 26 7.33 17.62 -4.97
N ALA A 27 6.49 16.74 -5.54
CA ALA A 27 5.26 16.30 -4.89
C ALA A 27 5.55 15.55 -3.58
N ALA A 28 6.54 14.64 -3.57
CA ALA A 28 6.94 13.93 -2.36
C ALA A 28 7.51 14.86 -1.27
N MET A 29 8.25 15.91 -1.66
CA MET A 29 8.76 16.92 -0.72
C MET A 29 7.64 17.77 -0.10
N ARG A 30 6.63 18.17 -0.89
CA ARG A 30 5.44 18.87 -0.38
C ARG A 30 4.64 17.97 0.55
N LEU A 31 4.45 16.70 0.16
CA LEU A 31 3.80 15.72 1.02
C LEU A 31 4.53 15.58 2.37
N ARG A 32 5.87 15.56 2.38
CA ARG A 32 6.63 15.54 3.63
C ARG A 32 6.37 16.77 4.51
N HIS A 33 6.12 17.95 3.94
CA HIS A 33 5.75 19.15 4.70
C HIS A 33 4.32 19.03 5.23
N ALA A 34 3.37 18.58 4.39
CA ALA A 34 2.01 18.28 4.84
C ALA A 34 2.01 17.30 6.02
N PHE A 35 2.90 16.32 6.05
CA PHE A 35 3.02 15.36 7.17
C PHE A 35 3.61 15.94 8.47
N ILE A 36 4.03 17.20 8.54
CA ILE A 36 4.66 17.77 9.75
C ILE A 36 3.83 17.56 11.02
N PRO A 37 2.50 17.79 11.06
CA PRO A 37 1.71 17.57 12.27
C PRO A 37 1.80 16.13 12.80
N TYR A 38 1.65 15.13 11.92
CA TYR A 38 1.84 13.72 12.28
C TYR A 38 3.28 13.43 12.74
N LEU A 39 4.27 13.89 11.97
CA LEU A 39 5.68 13.57 12.23
C LEU A 39 6.20 14.22 13.50
N TYR A 40 5.72 15.41 13.82
CA TYR A 40 6.08 16.11 15.04
C TYR A 40 5.45 15.46 16.27
N SER A 41 4.19 15.02 16.16
CA SER A 41 3.53 14.20 17.19
C SER A 41 4.26 12.87 17.44
N MET A 42 4.73 12.21 16.37
CA MET A 42 5.56 11.00 16.50
C MET A 42 6.96 11.28 17.06
N ALA A 43 7.53 12.45 16.81
CA ALA A 43 8.79 12.87 17.42
C ALA A 43 8.63 13.10 18.93
N TRP A 44 7.51 13.71 19.35
CA TRP A 44 7.14 13.85 20.76
C TRP A 44 6.95 12.49 21.45
N ARG A 45 6.25 11.55 20.79
CA ARG A 45 6.15 10.16 21.24
C ARG A 45 7.51 9.51 21.43
N ASN A 46 8.44 9.70 20.49
CA ASN A 46 9.80 9.17 20.64
C ASN A 46 10.53 9.79 21.83
N HIS A 47 10.40 11.11 22.04
CA HIS A 47 11.00 11.81 23.18
C HIS A 47 10.45 11.29 24.53
N THR A 48 9.14 11.07 24.63
CA THR A 48 8.48 10.73 25.90
C THR A 48 8.38 9.23 26.18
N GLN A 49 8.27 8.40 25.15
CA GLN A 49 8.02 6.95 25.27
C GLN A 49 9.16 6.10 24.71
N HIS A 50 10.20 6.69 24.12
CA HIS A 50 11.33 5.99 23.51
C HIS A 50 10.94 5.07 22.34
N LEU A 51 9.83 5.37 21.68
CA LEU A 51 9.33 4.63 20.52
C LEU A 51 9.58 5.42 19.23
N PRO A 52 10.53 4.99 18.38
CA PRO A 52 10.89 5.73 17.19
C PRO A 52 9.77 5.72 16.14
N LEU A 53 9.74 6.76 15.31
CA LEU A 53 8.80 6.88 14.18
C LEU A 53 8.93 5.71 13.20
N VAL A 54 10.15 5.28 12.88
CA VAL A 54 10.40 4.19 11.93
C VAL A 54 10.83 2.96 12.71
N GLN A 55 10.06 1.86 12.61
CA GLN A 55 10.40 0.60 13.26
C GLN A 55 10.33 -0.56 12.26
N PRO A 56 11.23 -1.55 12.36
CA PRO A 56 11.11 -2.76 11.58
C PRO A 56 9.86 -3.53 12.01
N MET A 57 9.27 -4.30 11.10
CA MET A 57 7.99 -4.98 11.35
C MET A 57 8.03 -5.89 12.59
N TYR A 58 9.12 -6.62 12.82
CA TYR A 58 9.26 -7.52 13.97
C TYR A 58 9.27 -6.82 15.35
N HIS A 59 9.41 -5.48 15.42
CA HIS A 59 9.24 -4.77 16.69
C HIS A 59 7.78 -4.76 17.15
N SER A 60 6.86 -4.54 16.20
CA SER A 60 5.43 -4.48 16.48
C SER A 60 4.77 -5.86 16.44
N TYR A 61 5.36 -6.80 15.70
CA TYR A 61 4.83 -8.15 15.49
C TYR A 61 5.90 -9.23 15.75
N PRO A 62 6.45 -9.33 16.97
CA PRO A 62 7.57 -10.25 17.26
C PRO A 62 7.15 -11.73 17.25
N GLN A 63 5.86 -12.04 17.35
CA GLN A 63 5.36 -13.43 17.30
C GLN A 63 5.08 -13.91 15.86
N ASP A 64 5.08 -13.02 14.87
CA ASP A 64 4.83 -13.36 13.48
C ASP A 64 6.14 -13.59 12.72
N GLU A 65 6.36 -14.82 12.25
CA GLU A 65 7.54 -15.16 11.43
C GLU A 65 7.65 -14.23 10.21
N ALA A 66 6.53 -13.94 9.55
CA ALA A 66 6.49 -13.07 8.38
C ALA A 66 7.10 -11.67 8.63
N ALA A 67 7.00 -11.14 9.85
CA ALA A 67 7.56 -9.83 10.21
C ALA A 67 9.11 -9.79 10.11
N TYR A 68 9.77 -10.93 10.25
CA TYR A 68 11.23 -11.07 10.08
C TYR A 68 11.65 -11.16 8.60
N HIS A 69 10.68 -11.32 7.70
CA HIS A 69 10.91 -11.42 6.26
C HIS A 69 10.70 -10.10 5.50
N CYS A 70 10.52 -8.98 6.22
CA CYS A 70 10.11 -7.67 5.71
C CYS A 70 11.21 -6.57 5.74
N PRO A 71 12.34 -6.69 5.02
CA PRO A 71 13.41 -5.70 5.09
C PRO A 71 13.09 -4.37 4.38
N ASP A 72 12.16 -4.40 3.42
CA ASP A 72 11.87 -3.28 2.52
C ASP A 72 10.53 -2.59 2.84
N GLN A 73 10.04 -2.80 4.06
CA GLN A 73 8.90 -2.10 4.63
C GLN A 73 9.13 -1.84 6.13
N TYR A 74 8.39 -0.88 6.68
CA TYR A 74 8.51 -0.51 8.08
C TYR A 74 7.20 0.10 8.59
N THR A 75 6.98 0.02 9.89
CA THR A 75 5.94 0.84 10.53
C THR A 75 6.41 2.29 10.53
N PHE A 76 5.48 3.20 10.24
CA PHE A 76 5.70 4.62 10.14
C PHE A 76 4.78 5.35 11.12
N GLY A 77 5.26 5.48 12.35
CA GLY A 77 4.51 5.96 13.51
C GLY A 77 3.54 4.90 14.02
N THR A 78 2.41 5.34 14.57
CA THR A 78 1.41 4.45 15.17
C THR A 78 0.34 4.01 14.17
N GLU A 79 0.23 4.68 13.02
CA GLU A 79 -0.95 4.59 12.15
C GLU A 79 -0.68 3.92 10.79
N LEU A 80 0.58 3.92 10.33
CA LEU A 80 0.93 3.61 8.94
C LEU A 80 2.00 2.51 8.82
N ILE A 81 1.98 1.79 7.70
CA ILE A 81 3.10 1.00 7.17
C ILE A 81 3.52 1.61 5.82
N ALA A 82 4.81 1.83 5.63
CA ALA A 82 5.35 2.29 4.34
C ALA A 82 6.21 1.19 3.70
N ALA A 83 6.03 0.98 2.40
CA ALA A 83 6.73 -0.04 1.62
C ALA A 83 7.16 0.53 0.25
N PRO A 84 8.23 1.34 0.20
CA PRO A 84 8.64 2.02 -1.03
C PRO A 84 9.02 1.06 -2.15
N PHE A 85 8.79 1.47 -3.40
CA PHE A 85 9.34 0.77 -4.56
C PHE A 85 10.86 0.96 -4.61
N ILE A 86 11.60 -0.14 -4.65
CA ILE A 86 13.08 -0.16 -4.65
C ILE A 86 13.67 -0.83 -5.90
N THR A 87 12.82 -1.27 -6.83
CA THR A 87 13.23 -1.89 -8.10
C THR A 87 12.78 -1.04 -9.28
N PRO A 88 13.54 -1.04 -10.40
CA PRO A 88 13.12 -0.37 -11.62
C PRO A 88 11.76 -0.87 -12.11
N ALA A 89 11.01 -0.01 -12.79
CA ALA A 89 9.79 -0.43 -13.46
C ALA A 89 10.10 -1.47 -14.53
N ASP A 90 9.31 -2.53 -14.59
CA ASP A 90 9.43 -3.57 -15.60
C ASP A 90 9.00 -3.03 -16.98
N ALA A 91 9.68 -3.48 -18.03
CA ALA A 91 9.54 -2.91 -19.37
C ALA A 91 8.15 -3.19 -20.01
N ASP A 92 7.52 -4.30 -19.64
CA ASP A 92 6.26 -4.76 -20.22
C ASP A 92 5.06 -4.31 -19.37
N THR A 93 5.19 -4.30 -18.06
CA THR A 93 4.13 -3.80 -17.15
C THR A 93 4.18 -2.29 -17.01
N ARG A 94 5.35 -1.65 -17.21
CA ARG A 94 5.64 -0.24 -16.90
C ARG A 94 5.47 0.12 -15.42
N LEU A 95 5.48 -0.89 -14.54
CA LEU A 95 5.27 -0.74 -13.11
C LEU A 95 6.46 -1.33 -12.34
N SER A 96 6.78 -0.73 -11.20
CA SER A 96 7.60 -1.38 -10.20
C SER A 96 6.74 -2.31 -9.36
N ARG A 97 7.35 -3.39 -8.84
CA ARG A 97 6.69 -4.38 -7.99
C ARG A 97 7.34 -4.37 -6.60
N GLN A 98 6.51 -4.35 -5.57
CA GLN A 98 6.94 -4.50 -4.18
C GLN A 98 6.13 -5.59 -3.49
N ALA A 99 6.81 -6.52 -2.80
CA ALA A 99 6.14 -7.49 -1.95
C ALA A 99 5.98 -6.90 -0.54
N VAL A 100 4.75 -6.88 -0.04
CA VAL A 100 4.39 -6.24 1.23
C VAL A 100 3.63 -7.23 2.09
N TRP A 101 4.06 -7.43 3.32
CA TRP A 101 3.29 -8.14 4.32
C TRP A 101 2.46 -7.15 5.13
N LEU A 102 1.16 -7.40 5.23
CA LEU A 102 0.29 -6.66 6.14
C LEU A 102 -0.09 -7.56 7.32
N PRO A 103 0.12 -7.10 8.57
CA PRO A 103 -0.29 -7.82 9.78
C PRO A 103 -1.79 -8.10 9.81
N ALA A 104 -2.22 -9.06 10.62
CA ALA A 104 -3.63 -9.39 10.78
C ALA A 104 -4.49 -8.16 11.09
N GLY A 105 -5.61 -8.02 10.39
CA GLY A 105 -6.52 -6.88 10.47
C GLY A 105 -6.87 -6.30 9.12
N GLN A 106 -7.67 -5.23 9.14
CA GLN A 106 -8.03 -4.48 7.94
C GLN A 106 -7.06 -3.30 7.76
N TRP A 107 -6.65 -3.07 6.52
CA TRP A 107 -5.75 -1.99 6.11
C TRP A 107 -6.36 -1.23 4.94
N PHE A 108 -5.83 -0.04 4.68
CA PHE A 108 -6.29 0.81 3.59
C PHE A 108 -5.12 1.50 2.89
N GLY A 109 -5.15 1.60 1.57
CA GLY A 109 -4.21 2.44 0.84
C GLY A 109 -4.37 3.89 1.28
N PHE A 110 -3.27 4.50 1.75
CA PHE A 110 -3.32 5.85 2.31
C PHE A 110 -3.81 6.88 1.30
N PHE A 111 -3.44 6.75 0.02
CA PHE A 111 -3.72 7.73 -1.05
C PHE A 111 -5.00 7.47 -1.86
N ASP A 112 -5.46 6.23 -1.97
CA ASP A 112 -6.65 5.86 -2.75
C ASP A 112 -7.83 5.32 -1.91
N GLY A 113 -7.61 5.05 -0.62
CA GLY A 113 -8.63 4.47 0.26
C GLY A 113 -8.98 3.02 -0.08
N LEU A 114 -8.21 2.33 -0.93
CA LEU A 114 -8.49 0.95 -1.29
C LEU A 114 -8.34 0.03 -0.06
N PRO A 115 -9.33 -0.84 0.22
CA PRO A 115 -9.22 -1.78 1.33
C PRO A 115 -8.23 -2.91 1.00
N PHE A 116 -7.44 -3.30 2.00
CA PHE A 116 -6.55 -4.45 1.96
C PHE A 116 -6.80 -5.33 3.19
N VAL A 117 -6.90 -6.64 2.97
CA VAL A 117 -6.98 -7.60 4.06
C VAL A 117 -5.55 -7.97 4.47
N GLY A 118 -5.26 -7.89 5.76
CA GLY A 118 -3.99 -8.29 6.35
C GLY A 118 -3.86 -9.80 6.52
N ASP A 119 -3.00 -10.20 7.46
CA ASP A 119 -2.65 -11.61 7.72
C ASP A 119 -2.02 -12.30 6.49
N GLY A 120 -1.22 -11.56 5.72
CA GLY A 120 -0.72 -12.07 4.45
C GLY A 120 0.21 -11.14 3.68
N TRP A 121 0.88 -11.74 2.69
CA TRP A 121 1.77 -11.06 1.75
C TRP A 121 1.01 -10.62 0.50
N GLN A 122 1.41 -9.50 -0.09
CA GLN A 122 0.70 -8.87 -1.20
C GLN A 122 1.71 -8.31 -2.18
N ALA A 123 1.46 -8.49 -3.47
CA ALA A 123 2.24 -7.84 -4.50
C ALA A 123 1.59 -6.51 -4.87
N ILE A 124 2.32 -5.43 -4.62
CA ILE A 124 1.89 -4.08 -4.93
C ILE A 124 2.61 -3.64 -6.21
N TYR A 125 1.84 -3.09 -7.13
CA TYR A 125 2.33 -2.59 -8.41
C TYR A 125 2.07 -1.09 -8.52
N GLY A 126 3.07 -0.31 -8.94
CA GLY A 126 2.94 1.14 -9.00
C GLY A 126 3.90 1.82 -9.95
N ARG A 127 3.55 3.04 -10.32
CA ARG A 127 4.34 3.94 -11.16
C ARG A 127 5.35 4.69 -10.31
N LEU A 128 6.23 5.44 -10.97
CA LEU A 128 7.25 6.28 -10.31
C LEU A 128 6.66 7.24 -9.25
N ALA A 129 5.45 7.75 -9.49
CA ALA A 129 4.78 8.67 -8.58
C ALA A 129 4.08 8.00 -7.39
N ASP A 130 3.90 6.68 -7.42
CA ASP A 130 3.15 5.95 -6.40
C ASP A 130 4.07 5.61 -5.22
N ILE A 131 3.62 5.88 -3.98
CA ILE A 131 4.35 5.54 -2.75
C ILE A 131 3.45 4.61 -1.94
N PRO A 132 3.72 3.29 -1.87
CA PRO A 132 2.87 2.37 -1.12
C PRO A 132 2.92 2.69 0.37
N VAL A 133 1.78 3.15 0.89
CA VAL A 133 1.57 3.45 2.31
C VAL A 133 0.19 2.93 2.70
N PHE A 134 0.13 2.19 3.79
CA PHE A 134 -1.06 1.50 4.27
C PHE A 134 -1.43 2.01 5.66
N ALA A 135 -2.66 2.47 5.82
CA ALA A 135 -3.21 2.88 7.10
C ALA A 135 -3.96 1.72 7.75
N LYS A 136 -3.75 1.49 9.05
CA LYS A 136 -4.51 0.48 9.80
C LYS A 136 -5.99 0.88 9.90
N ALA A 137 -6.88 -0.08 10.14
CA ALA A 137 -8.25 0.22 10.51
C ALA A 137 -8.31 1.17 11.72
N GLY A 138 -9.20 2.16 11.65
CA GLY A 138 -9.28 3.24 12.64
C GLY A 138 -8.17 4.28 12.56
N ALA A 139 -7.26 4.24 11.59
CA ALA A 139 -6.14 5.19 11.56
C ALA A 139 -6.60 6.66 11.53
N ILE A 140 -5.90 7.51 12.29
CA ILE A 140 -6.10 8.97 12.33
C ILE A 140 -4.77 9.65 12.01
N VAL A 141 -4.68 10.32 10.85
CA VAL A 141 -3.42 10.90 10.37
C VAL A 141 -3.61 12.40 10.06
N PRO A 142 -3.14 13.30 10.94
CA PRO A 142 -3.20 14.74 10.71
C PRO A 142 -2.11 15.22 9.76
N LEU A 143 -2.52 15.90 8.70
CA LEU A 143 -1.65 16.61 7.76
C LEU A 143 -1.98 18.12 7.80
N ALA A 144 -1.00 18.96 7.52
CA ALA A 144 -1.24 20.35 7.16
C ALA A 144 -1.93 20.39 5.79
N ALA A 145 -2.93 21.25 5.65
CA ALA A 145 -3.70 21.36 4.42
C ALA A 145 -2.84 21.87 3.25
N ALA A 146 -3.27 21.60 2.02
CA ALA A 146 -2.55 22.06 0.82
C ALA A 146 -2.31 23.58 0.83
N GLY A 147 -1.06 24.00 0.59
CA GLY A 147 -0.64 25.40 0.65
C GLY A 147 0.03 25.80 1.96
N GLU A 148 -0.07 24.97 3.02
CA GLU A 148 0.67 25.11 4.27
C GLU A 148 2.07 24.46 4.12
N ASP A 149 2.92 25.04 3.26
CA ASP A 149 4.26 24.49 2.96
C ASP A 149 5.33 24.81 4.04
N GLY A 150 4.91 25.39 5.18
CA GLY A 150 5.77 25.82 6.28
C GLY A 150 6.02 24.74 7.34
N VAL A 151 6.69 25.15 8.42
CA VAL A 151 6.95 24.30 9.61
C VAL A 151 6.25 24.83 10.87
N ALA A 152 5.55 25.95 10.77
CA ALA A 152 4.77 26.52 11.86
C ALA A 152 3.47 25.74 12.07
N ASN A 153 2.80 25.95 13.21
CA ASN A 153 1.49 25.37 13.47
C ASN A 153 0.50 25.82 12.39
N PRO A 154 -0.07 24.90 11.60
CA PRO A 154 -0.81 25.26 10.39
C PRO A 154 -2.17 25.85 10.74
N ALA A 155 -2.62 26.82 9.93
CA ALA A 155 -3.95 27.43 10.07
C ALA A 155 -5.07 26.54 9.54
N ALA A 156 -4.73 25.49 8.78
CA ALA A 156 -5.65 24.49 8.27
C ALA A 156 -5.06 23.08 8.36
N LEU A 157 -5.85 22.13 8.84
CA LEU A 157 -5.48 20.72 8.97
C LEU A 157 -6.42 19.81 8.18
N ASP A 158 -5.84 18.87 7.45
CA ASP A 158 -6.53 17.74 6.83
C ASP A 158 -6.31 16.50 7.72
N ILE A 159 -7.38 16.03 8.36
CA ILE A 159 -7.35 14.85 9.24
C ILE A 159 -7.85 13.66 8.44
N HIS A 160 -6.94 12.76 8.05
CA HIS A 160 -7.31 11.53 7.36
C HIS A 160 -7.82 10.50 8.36
N LEU A 161 -9.05 10.04 8.18
CA LEU A 161 -9.74 9.09 9.03
C LEU A 161 -10.01 7.81 8.25
N PHE A 162 -9.65 6.65 8.80
CA PHE A 162 -9.88 5.35 8.18
C PHE A 162 -10.88 4.51 8.98
N PRO A 163 -11.77 3.75 8.33
CA PRO A 163 -12.86 3.05 9.02
C PRO A 163 -12.37 1.75 9.68
N GLY A 164 -13.30 1.04 10.32
CA GLY A 164 -13.12 -0.37 10.71
C GLY A 164 -12.71 -0.61 12.16
N ALA A 165 -12.31 0.42 12.90
CA ALA A 165 -12.04 0.33 14.33
C ALA A 165 -12.18 1.70 15.00
N ASP A 166 -12.42 1.69 16.30
CA ASP A 166 -12.27 2.87 17.15
C ASP A 166 -10.78 3.20 17.33
N ASN A 167 -10.45 4.47 17.45
CA ASN A 167 -9.08 4.91 17.68
C ASN A 167 -9.03 6.33 18.23
N ALA A 168 -7.89 6.68 18.80
CA ALA A 168 -7.57 8.02 19.28
C ALA A 168 -6.12 8.39 18.92
N PHE A 169 -5.89 9.67 18.67
CA PHE A 169 -4.61 10.25 18.33
C PHE A 169 -4.45 11.60 19.02
N ASP A 170 -3.32 11.79 19.69
CA ASP A 170 -2.97 13.06 20.32
C ASP A 170 -2.12 13.90 19.36
N LEU A 171 -2.71 14.98 18.83
CA LEU A 171 -1.97 15.97 18.05
C LEU A 171 -1.18 16.87 18.99
N TYR A 172 0.14 16.77 18.92
CA TYR A 172 1.06 17.60 19.69
C TYR A 172 1.53 18.80 18.88
N GLU A 173 1.45 19.98 19.49
CA GLU A 173 1.90 21.25 18.90
C GLU A 173 2.59 22.12 19.97
N ASP A 174 3.68 22.79 19.60
CA ASP A 174 4.45 23.64 20.51
C ASP A 174 4.91 24.95 19.85
N ASP A 175 5.64 25.77 20.60
CA ASP A 175 6.28 27.01 20.13
C ASP A 175 7.74 26.82 19.68
N GLY A 176 8.23 25.57 19.63
CA GLY A 176 9.63 25.21 19.41
C GLY A 176 10.57 25.55 20.58
N LEU A 177 10.04 25.99 21.73
CA LEU A 177 10.80 26.39 22.92
C LEU A 177 10.35 25.60 24.16
N ARG A 178 9.17 25.92 24.73
CA ARG A 178 8.70 25.38 26.02
C ARG A 178 7.19 25.16 26.09
N ALA A 179 6.39 26.05 25.51
CA ALA A 179 4.93 25.98 25.61
C ALA A 179 4.40 24.93 24.64
N HIS A 180 3.49 24.06 25.10
CA HIS A 180 2.90 23.01 24.27
C HIS A 180 1.42 22.80 24.57
N SER A 181 0.74 22.20 23.59
CA SER A 181 -0.66 21.81 23.67
C SER A 181 -0.87 20.42 23.08
N ILE A 182 -1.92 19.76 23.55
CA ILE A 182 -2.43 18.51 22.96
C ILE A 182 -3.85 18.78 22.46
N THR A 183 -4.14 18.38 21.23
CA THR A 183 -5.51 18.30 20.70
C THR A 183 -5.83 16.84 20.44
N ALA A 184 -6.71 16.25 21.25
CA ALA A 184 -7.11 14.86 21.05
C ALA A 184 -8.07 14.74 19.86
N VAL A 185 -7.79 13.80 18.97
CA VAL A 185 -8.67 13.44 17.86
C VAL A 185 -9.02 11.97 18.02
N HIS A 186 -10.30 11.65 18.08
CA HIS A 186 -10.74 10.27 18.20
C HIS A 186 -11.97 10.02 17.34
N HIS A 187 -12.23 8.75 17.04
CA HIS A 187 -13.47 8.37 16.39
C HIS A 187 -13.99 7.03 16.91
N GLN A 188 -15.29 6.83 16.69
CA GLN A 188 -15.99 5.59 16.96
C GLN A 188 -16.59 5.10 15.64
N PHE A 189 -16.40 3.83 15.34
CA PHE A 189 -16.83 3.23 14.09
C PHE A 189 -17.74 2.03 14.32
N SER A 190 -18.90 2.07 13.66
CA SER A 190 -19.77 0.92 13.47
C SER A 190 -20.16 0.81 12.00
N VAL A 191 -20.83 -0.30 11.64
CA VAL A 191 -21.33 -0.49 10.26
C VAL A 191 -22.39 0.52 9.83
N ASN A 192 -23.07 1.16 10.79
CA ASN A 192 -24.18 2.09 10.52
C ASN A 192 -23.84 3.55 10.80
N GLU A 193 -22.83 3.80 11.64
CA GLU A 193 -22.49 5.14 12.13
C GLU A 193 -20.99 5.27 12.34
N TRP A 194 -20.43 6.41 11.93
CA TRP A 194 -19.03 6.78 12.15
C TRP A 194 -18.94 8.21 12.65
N THR A 195 -18.55 8.37 13.91
CA THR A 195 -18.44 9.67 14.57
C THR A 195 -16.98 9.99 14.85
N ALA A 196 -16.51 11.14 14.37
CA ALA A 196 -15.17 11.64 14.62
C ALA A 196 -15.22 12.98 15.35
N THR A 197 -14.38 13.13 16.37
CA THR A 197 -14.30 14.32 17.22
C THR A 197 -12.87 14.82 17.27
N VAL A 198 -12.70 16.11 16.98
CA VAL A 198 -11.54 16.93 17.33
C VAL A 198 -11.91 17.68 18.60
N GLU A 199 -11.24 17.35 19.70
CA GLU A 199 -11.48 17.95 21.01
C GLU A 199 -10.88 19.37 21.10
N THR A 200 -11.24 20.09 22.17
CA THR A 200 -10.57 21.35 22.50
C THR A 200 -9.10 21.11 22.83
N ALA A 201 -8.23 22.02 22.42
CA ALA A 201 -6.81 21.96 22.79
C ALA A 201 -6.63 22.20 24.29
N VAL A 202 -5.77 21.40 24.93
CA VAL A 202 -5.44 21.51 26.36
C VAL A 202 -4.01 22.03 26.57
N ALA A 203 -3.71 22.45 27.80
CA ALA A 203 -2.46 23.11 28.22
C ALA A 203 -2.31 24.54 27.68
N GLU A 204 -1.15 24.91 27.13
CA GLU A 204 -0.86 26.28 26.70
C GLU A 204 -1.26 26.43 25.23
N THR A 205 -2.22 27.27 24.88
CA THR A 205 -2.74 27.36 23.49
C THR A 205 -2.36 28.64 22.77
N ALA A 206 -1.53 29.49 23.37
CA ALA A 206 -1.20 30.81 22.83
C ALA A 206 -0.35 30.76 21.54
N HIS A 207 0.38 29.66 21.32
CA HIS A 207 1.17 29.40 20.10
C HIS A 207 0.34 28.79 18.96
N LEU A 208 -0.91 28.41 19.22
CA LEU A 208 -1.82 27.92 18.20
C LEU A 208 -2.41 29.09 17.39
N PRO A 209 -2.80 28.87 16.12
CA PRO A 209 -3.60 29.83 15.39
C PRO A 209 -4.88 30.19 16.15
N ALA A 210 -5.22 31.48 16.20
CA ALA A 210 -6.41 31.96 16.89
C ALA A 210 -7.71 31.31 16.38
N ARG A 211 -7.74 30.98 15.09
CA ARG A 211 -8.76 30.14 14.45
C ARG A 211 -8.11 29.16 13.50
N ARG A 212 -8.63 27.95 13.43
CA ARG A 212 -8.14 26.88 12.57
C ARG A 212 -9.28 26.22 11.80
N THR A 213 -9.01 25.95 10.53
CA THR A 213 -9.89 25.14 9.67
C THR A 213 -9.55 23.67 9.83
N TYR A 214 -10.54 22.82 10.06
CA TYR A 214 -10.39 21.37 10.05
C TYR A 214 -11.18 20.76 8.89
N SER A 215 -10.48 19.97 8.06
CA SER A 215 -11.10 19.07 7.08
C SER A 215 -10.96 17.65 7.58
N LEU A 216 -12.08 16.99 7.88
CA LEU A 216 -12.09 15.56 8.19
C LEU A 216 -12.29 14.79 6.88
N LEU A 217 -11.26 14.02 6.49
CA LEU A 217 -11.24 13.23 5.28
C LEU A 217 -11.58 11.79 5.64
N PHE A 218 -12.85 11.42 5.49
CA PHE A 218 -13.33 10.06 5.72
C PHE A 218 -12.98 9.19 4.52
N ARG A 219 -11.91 8.40 4.67
CA ARG A 219 -11.35 7.54 3.62
C ARG A 219 -12.22 6.28 3.46
N ASN A 220 -12.38 5.84 2.22
CA ASN A 220 -13.26 4.72 1.85
C ASN A 220 -14.73 4.90 2.27
N ALA A 221 -15.20 6.13 2.52
CA ALA A 221 -16.61 6.40 2.80
C ALA A 221 -17.46 6.18 1.54
N ALA A 222 -18.65 5.60 1.71
CA ALA A 222 -19.61 5.45 0.62
C ALA A 222 -20.14 6.83 0.17
N GLN A 223 -20.44 6.96 -1.12
CA GLN A 223 -21.14 8.14 -1.63
C GLN A 223 -22.59 8.13 -1.13
N GLY A 224 -23.11 9.30 -0.75
CA GLY A 224 -24.50 9.45 -0.31
C GLY A 224 -24.77 9.16 1.17
N VAL A 225 -23.73 9.03 2.00
CA VAL A 225 -23.89 9.02 3.46
C VAL A 225 -24.48 10.33 3.97
N THR A 226 -25.24 10.27 5.06
CA THR A 226 -25.77 11.47 5.71
C THR A 226 -24.71 12.05 6.65
N VAL A 227 -24.48 13.35 6.58
CA VAL A 227 -23.46 14.06 7.38
C VAL A 227 -24.13 15.01 8.35
N SER A 228 -23.74 14.97 9.61
CA SER A 228 -24.14 15.93 10.65
C SER A 228 -22.93 16.40 11.44
N ALA A 229 -22.96 17.63 11.95
CA ALA A 229 -21.87 18.20 12.73
C ALA A 229 -22.37 19.22 13.77
N ASN A 230 -21.60 19.44 14.83
CA ASN A 230 -21.85 20.48 15.84
C ASN A 230 -21.39 21.89 15.39
N GLN A 231 -20.69 22.00 14.26
CA GLN A 231 -20.22 23.23 13.65
C GLN A 231 -20.77 23.36 12.21
N PRO A 232 -20.87 24.57 11.64
CA PRO A 232 -21.16 24.73 10.22
C PRO A 232 -20.08 24.06 9.35
N ILE A 233 -20.52 23.26 8.38
CA ILE A 233 -19.65 22.43 7.52
C ILE A 233 -20.01 22.58 6.04
N THR A 234 -19.04 22.22 5.20
CA THR A 234 -19.21 21.96 3.76
C THR A 234 -18.69 20.57 3.44
N THR A 235 -19.25 19.94 2.41
CA THR A 235 -18.87 18.57 2.04
C THR A 235 -18.48 18.46 0.57
N ARG A 236 -17.49 17.62 0.26
CA ARG A 236 -17.10 17.26 -1.11
C ARG A 236 -16.74 15.77 -1.17
N TYR A 237 -17.24 15.05 -2.16
CA TYR A 237 -16.87 13.66 -2.41
C TYR A 237 -15.91 13.54 -3.59
N ASP A 238 -14.85 12.76 -3.43
CA ASP A 238 -13.91 12.37 -4.50
C ASP A 238 -14.04 10.85 -4.73
N ALA A 239 -14.54 10.47 -5.90
CA ALA A 239 -14.77 9.08 -6.27
C ALA A 239 -13.47 8.32 -6.59
N ASP A 240 -12.45 9.02 -7.11
CA ASP A 240 -11.18 8.40 -7.50
C ASP A 240 -10.39 7.97 -6.27
N THR A 241 -10.47 8.76 -5.20
CA THR A 241 -9.82 8.47 -3.90
C THR A 241 -10.78 8.00 -2.82
N ARG A 242 -12.06 7.76 -3.17
CA ARG A 242 -13.13 7.28 -2.27
C ARG A 242 -13.22 8.05 -0.97
N THR A 243 -13.14 9.37 -1.05
CA THR A 243 -12.97 10.23 0.13
C THR A 243 -14.09 11.25 0.23
N LEU A 244 -14.77 11.23 1.38
CA LEU A 244 -15.65 12.32 1.77
C LEU A 244 -14.86 13.34 2.58
N TRP A 245 -14.74 14.54 2.05
CA TRP A 245 -14.21 15.71 2.73
C TRP A 245 -15.35 16.40 3.49
N VAL A 246 -15.18 16.60 4.79
CA VAL A 246 -16.06 17.43 5.61
C VAL A 246 -15.23 18.56 6.20
N THR A 247 -15.39 19.76 5.67
CA THR A 247 -14.61 20.94 6.08
C THR A 247 -15.47 21.87 6.92
N ALA A 248 -15.06 22.07 8.16
CA ALA A 248 -15.71 22.98 9.09
C ALA A 248 -15.29 24.43 8.86
N VAL A 249 -16.12 25.38 9.32
CA VAL A 249 -15.71 26.77 9.48
C VAL A 249 -14.53 26.89 10.45
N PRO A 250 -13.68 27.94 10.35
CA PRO A 250 -12.56 28.11 11.27
C PRO A 250 -13.02 28.28 12.73
N ILE A 251 -12.62 27.36 13.60
CA ILE A 251 -12.94 27.34 15.03
C ILE A 251 -11.73 27.71 15.90
N THR A 252 -11.96 28.18 17.11
CA THR A 252 -10.92 28.50 18.09
C THR A 252 -10.41 27.25 18.81
N PRO A 253 -9.22 27.27 19.44
CA PRO A 253 -8.72 26.13 20.22
C PRO A 253 -9.61 25.69 21.40
N ALA A 254 -10.55 26.55 21.83
CA ALA A 254 -11.49 26.27 22.91
C ALA A 254 -12.84 25.68 22.43
N GLU A 255 -12.99 25.45 21.13
CA GLU A 255 -14.17 24.84 20.51
C GLU A 255 -13.82 23.44 20.01
N SER A 256 -14.78 22.51 20.09
CA SER A 256 -14.64 21.17 19.52
C SER A 256 -15.40 21.05 18.20
N LEU A 257 -14.99 20.07 17.38
CA LEU A 257 -15.66 19.67 16.16
C LEU A 257 -16.00 18.18 16.25
N THR A 258 -17.28 17.84 16.22
CA THR A 258 -17.79 16.48 16.08
C THR A 258 -18.55 16.36 14.78
N VAL A 259 -18.18 15.39 13.96
CA VAL A 259 -18.85 15.04 12.71
C VAL A 259 -19.33 13.59 12.80
N THR A 260 -20.60 13.35 12.48
CA THR A 260 -21.19 12.00 12.43
C THR A 260 -21.67 11.70 11.02
N LEU A 261 -21.21 10.57 10.49
CA LEU A 261 -21.70 9.95 9.27
C LEU A 261 -22.69 8.85 9.63
N ALA A 262 -23.87 8.87 9.01
CA ALA A 262 -24.83 7.77 9.07
C ALA A 262 -24.91 7.06 7.72
N ALA A 263 -25.01 5.73 7.75
CA ALA A 263 -25.06 4.89 6.57
C ALA A 263 -26.20 5.29 5.63
N GLY A 264 -25.89 5.41 4.34
CA GLY A 264 -26.89 5.58 3.28
C GLY A 264 -27.36 4.24 2.73
N GLU A 265 -28.05 4.28 1.58
CA GLU A 265 -28.51 3.06 0.88
C GLU A 265 -27.37 2.11 0.51
N ASN A 266 -26.20 2.65 0.20
CA ASN A 266 -24.99 1.89 -0.17
C ASN A 266 -24.11 1.51 1.03
N GLY A 267 -24.61 1.68 2.26
CA GLY A 267 -23.84 1.50 3.49
C GLY A 267 -23.00 2.73 3.86
N LEU A 268 -22.08 2.54 4.80
CA LEU A 268 -21.21 3.60 5.32
C LEU A 268 -19.86 3.69 4.60
N VAL A 269 -19.36 2.56 4.11
CA VAL A 269 -18.08 2.41 3.42
C VAL A 269 -18.28 1.80 2.04
N VAL A 270 -17.38 2.10 1.10
CA VAL A 270 -17.43 1.52 -0.25
C VAL A 270 -17.31 0.00 -0.16
N ALA A 271 -18.27 -0.71 -0.76
CA ALA A 271 -18.29 -2.16 -0.79
C ALA A 271 -17.23 -2.74 -1.75
N GLY A 272 -16.80 -3.97 -1.46
CA GLY A 272 -15.86 -4.74 -2.28
C GLY A 272 -14.40 -4.63 -1.84
N ASP A 273 -13.57 -5.50 -2.40
CA ASP A 273 -12.15 -5.67 -2.05
C ASP A 273 -11.18 -4.81 -2.88
N GLY A 274 -11.70 -3.97 -3.77
CA GLY A 274 -10.89 -3.10 -4.61
C GLY A 274 -10.06 -3.81 -5.71
N ARG A 275 -10.24 -5.12 -5.93
CA ARG A 275 -9.47 -5.85 -6.96
C ARG A 275 -9.73 -5.32 -8.37
N LEU A 276 -10.98 -5.06 -8.74
CA LEU A 276 -11.32 -4.53 -10.07
C LEU A 276 -10.61 -3.20 -10.41
N PRO A 277 -10.74 -2.13 -9.59
CA PRO A 277 -10.02 -0.89 -9.88
C PRO A 277 -8.50 -1.06 -9.82
N THR A 278 -7.98 -1.96 -8.97
CA THR A 278 -6.55 -2.28 -8.92
C THR A 278 -6.07 -2.89 -10.24
N VAL A 279 -6.75 -3.92 -10.74
CA VAL A 279 -6.36 -4.58 -12.00
C VAL A 279 -6.56 -3.68 -13.21
N GLN A 280 -7.60 -2.83 -13.21
CA GLN A 280 -7.79 -1.79 -14.23
C GLN A 280 -6.61 -0.81 -14.27
N ARG A 281 -6.12 -0.35 -13.12
CA ARG A 281 -4.92 0.52 -13.03
C ARG A 281 -3.67 -0.19 -13.56
N ILE A 282 -3.49 -1.47 -13.23
CA ILE A 282 -2.35 -2.28 -13.67
C ILE A 282 -2.37 -2.47 -15.20
N VAL A 283 -3.48 -2.95 -15.76
CA VAL A 283 -3.61 -3.19 -17.21
C VAL A 283 -3.51 -1.91 -18.02
N SER A 284 -3.99 -0.79 -17.47
CA SER A 284 -3.84 0.53 -18.12
C SER A 284 -2.36 0.87 -18.36
N ALA A 285 -1.45 0.47 -17.48
CA ALA A 285 -0.02 0.73 -17.60
C ALA A 285 0.71 -0.23 -18.57
N PHE A 286 0.18 -1.43 -18.82
CA PHE A 286 0.86 -2.45 -19.62
C PHE A 286 1.26 -1.96 -21.02
N ARG A 287 2.45 -2.32 -21.47
CA ARG A 287 2.89 -2.16 -22.85
C ARG A 287 2.40 -3.36 -23.66
N MET A 288 1.35 -3.18 -24.44
CA MET A 288 0.77 -4.20 -25.31
C MET A 288 -0.05 -3.57 -26.44
N GLU A 289 -0.43 -4.37 -27.44
CA GLU A 289 -1.27 -3.94 -28.56
C GLU A 289 -2.61 -3.38 -28.08
N SER A 290 -3.01 -2.21 -28.57
CA SER A 290 -4.19 -1.49 -28.08
C SER A 290 -5.49 -2.28 -28.19
N TRP A 291 -5.69 -3.02 -29.29
CA TRP A 291 -6.89 -3.83 -29.50
C TRP A 291 -7.01 -4.94 -28.45
N TYR A 292 -5.89 -5.58 -28.10
CA TYR A 292 -5.89 -6.67 -27.13
C TYR A 292 -5.95 -6.12 -25.70
N LYS A 293 -5.32 -4.96 -25.42
CA LYS A 293 -5.51 -4.25 -24.15
C LYS A 293 -6.99 -3.94 -23.91
N HIS A 294 -7.68 -3.42 -24.93
CA HIS A 294 -9.11 -3.11 -24.82
C HIS A 294 -9.93 -4.38 -24.57
N TYR A 295 -9.69 -5.44 -25.35
CA TYR A 295 -10.32 -6.75 -25.13
C TYR A 295 -10.10 -7.27 -23.71
N LEU A 296 -8.85 -7.26 -23.21
CA LEU A 296 -8.53 -7.69 -21.85
C LEU A 296 -9.22 -6.81 -20.80
N TYR A 297 -9.25 -5.49 -21.01
CA TYR A 297 -9.87 -4.53 -20.11
C TYR A 297 -11.37 -4.81 -19.91
N ASP A 298 -12.07 -5.17 -20.99
CA ASP A 298 -13.50 -5.53 -20.94
C ASP A 298 -13.76 -6.86 -20.21
N GLN A 299 -12.78 -7.76 -20.16
CA GLN A 299 -12.87 -9.03 -19.43
C GLN A 299 -12.48 -8.92 -17.95
N LEU A 300 -11.98 -7.77 -17.47
CA LEU A 300 -11.44 -7.66 -16.11
C LEU A 300 -12.45 -7.98 -15.01
N ALA A 301 -13.72 -7.59 -15.19
CA ALA A 301 -14.76 -7.92 -14.22
C ALA A 301 -15.00 -9.45 -14.14
N ALA A 302 -15.00 -10.14 -15.29
CA ALA A 302 -15.11 -11.59 -15.34
C ALA A 302 -13.89 -12.27 -14.72
N LEU A 303 -12.68 -11.77 -14.99
CA LEU A 303 -11.43 -12.28 -14.41
C LEU A 303 -11.34 -12.08 -12.89
N VAL A 304 -11.92 -11.01 -12.34
CA VAL A 304 -12.01 -10.81 -10.89
C VAL A 304 -12.95 -11.82 -10.23
N ALA A 305 -14.05 -12.15 -10.92
CA ALA A 305 -15.01 -13.15 -10.47
C ALA A 305 -14.47 -14.58 -10.60
N ASP A 306 -13.72 -14.87 -11.67
CA ASP A 306 -13.14 -16.17 -11.97
C ASP A 306 -11.70 -16.02 -12.54
N PRO A 307 -10.68 -16.02 -11.67
CA PRO A 307 -9.29 -15.88 -12.09
C PRO A 307 -8.76 -17.03 -12.97
N GLN A 308 -9.45 -18.19 -13.05
CA GLN A 308 -8.97 -19.32 -13.87
C GLN A 308 -9.04 -19.01 -15.37
N GLN A 309 -9.93 -18.11 -15.78
CA GLN A 309 -10.04 -17.63 -17.17
C GLN A 309 -8.78 -16.88 -17.63
N LEU A 310 -7.88 -16.49 -16.71
CA LEU A 310 -6.61 -15.88 -17.08
C LEU A 310 -5.73 -16.82 -17.94
N ALA A 311 -5.90 -18.14 -17.80
CA ALA A 311 -5.20 -19.13 -18.61
C ALA A 311 -5.43 -18.95 -20.12
N ASP A 312 -6.61 -18.45 -20.51
CA ASP A 312 -6.97 -18.20 -21.92
C ASP A 312 -6.17 -17.04 -22.54
N HIS A 313 -5.49 -16.25 -21.71
CA HIS A 313 -4.72 -15.07 -22.10
C HIS A 313 -3.19 -15.28 -22.08
N ASP A 314 -2.71 -16.43 -21.59
CA ASP A 314 -1.28 -16.69 -21.31
C ASP A 314 -0.37 -16.43 -22.52
N LEU A 315 -0.73 -16.95 -23.70
CA LEU A 315 0.03 -16.78 -24.94
C LEU A 315 0.23 -15.33 -25.40
N ARG A 316 -0.61 -14.41 -24.92
CA ARG A 316 -0.61 -13.01 -25.36
C ARG A 316 -0.02 -12.06 -24.32
N LEU A 317 0.21 -12.54 -23.10
CA LEU A 317 0.79 -11.79 -22.01
C LEU A 317 2.27 -12.13 -21.87
N THR A 318 3.09 -11.14 -21.53
CA THR A 318 4.46 -11.45 -21.13
C THR A 318 4.46 -12.05 -19.72
N PRO A 319 5.53 -12.79 -19.31
CA PRO A 319 5.58 -13.39 -17.97
C PRO A 319 5.36 -12.38 -16.83
N SER A 320 5.89 -11.15 -16.96
CA SER A 320 5.70 -10.08 -15.97
C SER A 320 4.24 -9.60 -15.91
N GLN A 321 3.59 -9.45 -17.07
CA GLN A 321 2.18 -9.05 -17.17
C GLN A 321 1.25 -10.13 -16.60
N PHE A 322 1.48 -11.39 -16.98
CA PHE A 322 0.72 -12.53 -16.48
C PHE A 322 0.85 -12.62 -14.95
N ARG A 323 2.08 -12.54 -14.42
CA ARG A 323 2.34 -12.54 -12.98
C ARG A 323 1.58 -11.43 -12.25
N ALA A 324 1.61 -10.20 -12.77
CA ALA A 324 0.91 -9.09 -12.13
C ALA A 324 -0.60 -9.32 -12.03
N LEU A 325 -1.20 -9.94 -13.05
CA LEU A 325 -2.61 -10.32 -13.03
C LEU A 325 -2.87 -11.47 -12.05
N VAL A 326 -2.07 -12.54 -12.06
CA VAL A 326 -2.20 -13.65 -11.10
C VAL A 326 -2.16 -13.14 -9.66
N GLU A 327 -1.11 -12.39 -9.31
CA GLU A 327 -0.89 -11.95 -7.94
C GLU A 327 -2.00 -11.01 -7.45
N THR A 328 -2.53 -10.16 -8.35
CA THR A 328 -3.62 -9.23 -8.02
C THR A 328 -4.98 -9.92 -7.94
N LEU A 329 -5.28 -10.85 -8.86
CA LEU A 329 -6.59 -11.50 -8.95
C LEU A 329 -6.79 -12.57 -7.88
N THR A 330 -5.73 -13.31 -7.55
CA THR A 330 -5.80 -14.47 -6.66
C THR A 330 -5.33 -14.19 -5.24
N GLY A 331 -4.60 -13.08 -5.02
CA GLY A 331 -3.93 -12.80 -3.75
C GLY A 331 -2.83 -13.81 -3.41
N ALA A 332 -2.32 -14.53 -4.41
CA ALA A 332 -1.33 -15.58 -4.27
C ALA A 332 -0.07 -15.23 -5.07
N GLY A 333 1.10 -15.54 -4.53
CA GLY A 333 2.35 -15.13 -5.17
C GLY A 333 3.59 -15.63 -4.47
N TYR A 334 4.73 -15.12 -4.93
CA TYR A 334 6.01 -15.37 -4.31
C TYR A 334 6.93 -14.15 -4.37
N HIS A 335 7.94 -14.12 -3.50
CA HIS A 335 8.98 -13.11 -3.51
C HIS A 335 10.33 -13.76 -3.20
N ARG A 336 11.33 -13.42 -4.02
CA ARG A 336 12.71 -13.91 -3.86
C ARG A 336 13.52 -12.83 -3.17
N ARG A 337 14.35 -13.24 -2.21
CA ARG A 337 15.22 -12.36 -1.45
C ARG A 337 16.55 -13.06 -1.22
N ALA A 338 17.65 -12.38 -1.52
CA ALA A 338 18.97 -12.82 -1.10
C ALA A 338 19.11 -12.71 0.43
N GLU A 339 19.70 -13.72 1.07
CA GLU A 339 20.00 -13.63 2.49
C GLU A 339 21.22 -12.73 2.74
N ARG A 340 21.12 -11.81 3.70
CA ARG A 340 22.12 -10.74 3.90
C ARG A 340 23.52 -11.27 4.29
N HIS A 341 23.60 -12.51 4.75
CA HIS A 341 24.82 -13.15 5.26
C HIS A 341 25.05 -14.58 4.73
N SER A 342 24.32 -15.00 3.68
CA SER A 342 24.51 -16.28 3.01
C SER A 342 24.51 -16.09 1.48
N THR A 343 25.08 -17.05 0.76
CA THR A 343 24.85 -17.19 -0.69
C THR A 343 23.45 -17.76 -1.00
N ASP A 344 22.73 -18.18 0.04
CA ASP A 344 21.39 -18.74 -0.10
C ASP A 344 20.36 -17.66 -0.45
N GLU A 345 19.46 -18.03 -1.35
CA GLU A 345 18.25 -17.26 -1.63
C GLU A 345 17.09 -17.83 -0.82
N VAL A 346 16.25 -16.95 -0.30
CA VAL A 346 15.01 -17.31 0.36
C VAL A 346 13.85 -16.95 -0.55
N VAL A 347 12.89 -17.86 -0.68
CA VAL A 347 11.60 -17.60 -1.30
C VAL A 347 10.53 -17.55 -0.23
N ILE A 348 9.77 -16.47 -0.28
CA ILE A 348 8.52 -16.32 0.46
C ILE A 348 7.39 -16.70 -0.50
N LEU A 349 6.54 -17.62 -0.07
CA LEU A 349 5.32 -18.05 -0.76
C LEU A 349 4.11 -17.58 0.02
N TRP A 350 3.03 -17.20 -0.68
CA TRP A 350 1.76 -16.90 -0.02
C TRP A 350 0.55 -17.22 -0.88
N ASN A 351 -0.57 -17.52 -0.21
CA ASN A 351 -1.88 -17.76 -0.79
C ASN A 351 -2.95 -17.24 0.18
N ASN A 352 -3.25 -15.95 0.11
CA ASN A 352 -4.09 -15.29 1.12
C ASN A 352 -5.54 -15.82 1.13
N THR A 353 -6.03 -16.21 -0.05
CA THR A 353 -7.39 -16.74 -0.26
C THR A 353 -7.51 -18.21 0.14
N GLY A 354 -6.39 -18.91 0.29
CA GLY A 354 -6.39 -20.37 0.46
C GLY A 354 -6.93 -21.12 -0.75
N ASN A 355 -6.92 -20.49 -1.94
CA ASN A 355 -7.44 -21.10 -3.14
C ASN A 355 -6.57 -22.30 -3.55
N GLU A 356 -7.13 -23.51 -3.45
CA GLU A 356 -6.43 -24.77 -3.74
C GLU A 356 -6.11 -24.95 -5.24
N ALA A 357 -6.72 -24.16 -6.13
CA ALA A 357 -6.40 -24.15 -7.56
C ALA A 357 -5.03 -23.51 -7.84
N VAL A 358 -4.46 -22.76 -6.89
CA VAL A 358 -3.12 -22.20 -7.01
C VAL A 358 -2.10 -23.23 -6.51
N GLN A 359 -1.31 -23.76 -7.44
CA GLN A 359 -0.28 -24.74 -7.14
C GLN A 359 1.11 -24.19 -7.43
N TYR A 360 2.13 -24.83 -6.86
CA TYR A 360 3.53 -24.49 -7.08
C TYR A 360 4.37 -25.71 -7.40
N SER A 361 5.49 -25.50 -8.09
CA SER A 361 6.53 -26.51 -8.26
C SER A 361 7.94 -25.91 -8.24
N LEU A 362 8.85 -26.57 -7.53
CA LEU A 362 10.29 -26.26 -7.52
C LEU A 362 11.09 -27.31 -8.30
N LYS A 363 11.87 -26.84 -9.28
CA LYS A 363 12.69 -27.67 -10.16
C LYS A 363 14.16 -27.30 -9.99
N ALA A 364 15.04 -28.29 -9.82
CA ALA A 364 16.48 -28.05 -9.79
C ALA A 364 16.98 -27.53 -11.15
N VAL A 365 17.97 -26.63 -11.12
CA VAL A 365 18.63 -26.09 -12.32
C VAL A 365 20.12 -26.40 -12.24
N ASP A 366 20.68 -26.93 -13.32
CA ASP A 366 22.10 -27.22 -13.42
C ASP A 366 22.93 -25.95 -13.54
N ALA A 367 24.24 -26.07 -13.30
CA ALA A 367 25.20 -24.98 -13.42
C ALA A 367 25.28 -24.37 -14.84
N ASP A 368 24.86 -25.12 -15.87
CA ASP A 368 24.78 -24.66 -17.28
C ASP A 368 23.39 -24.03 -17.63
N GLY A 369 22.51 -23.85 -16.63
CA GLY A 369 21.21 -23.22 -16.80
C GLY A 369 20.12 -24.14 -17.36
N ARG A 370 20.41 -25.43 -17.59
CA ARG A 370 19.40 -26.40 -18.00
C ARG A 370 18.64 -26.91 -16.78
N ALA A 371 17.31 -26.92 -16.86
CA ALA A 371 16.50 -27.52 -15.81
C ALA A 371 16.47 -29.04 -16.01
N HIS A 372 17.13 -29.81 -15.12
CA HIS A 372 16.82 -31.23 -15.00
C HIS A 372 15.37 -31.37 -14.48
N GLN A 373 14.59 -32.29 -15.06
CA GLN A 373 13.18 -32.53 -14.72
C GLN A 373 12.95 -33.11 -13.30
N GLN A 374 13.89 -32.94 -12.37
CA GLN A 374 13.71 -33.38 -11.00
C GLN A 374 12.92 -32.31 -10.23
N ILE A 375 11.60 -32.49 -10.21
CA ILE A 375 10.69 -31.75 -9.33
C ILE A 375 11.08 -32.15 -7.90
N THR A 376 11.53 -31.17 -7.12
CA THR A 376 11.93 -31.40 -5.73
C THR A 376 10.78 -31.18 -4.77
N HIS A 377 9.86 -30.26 -5.09
CA HIS A 377 8.67 -29.95 -4.29
C HIS A 377 7.54 -29.53 -5.23
N ALA A 378 6.31 -29.98 -4.99
CA ALA A 378 5.11 -29.49 -5.65
C ALA A 378 3.89 -29.70 -4.75
N GLY A 379 2.83 -28.91 -4.97
CA GLY A 379 1.57 -29.05 -4.25
C GLY A 379 0.73 -27.78 -4.29
N ILE A 380 -0.30 -27.74 -3.45
CA ILE A 380 -1.11 -26.54 -3.20
C ILE A 380 -0.21 -25.46 -2.60
N LEU A 381 -0.31 -24.24 -3.11
CA LEU A 381 0.46 -23.11 -2.59
C LEU A 381 0.02 -22.79 -1.15
N PRO A 382 0.93 -22.83 -0.16
CA PRO A 382 0.58 -22.63 1.24
C PRO A 382 0.17 -21.17 1.50
N ARG A 383 -0.62 -20.93 2.57
CA ARG A 383 -0.99 -19.57 2.99
C ARG A 383 0.24 -18.71 3.24
N PHE A 384 1.27 -19.29 3.87
CA PHE A 384 2.59 -18.71 4.04
C PHE A 384 3.63 -19.84 4.13
N ALA A 385 4.75 -19.69 3.43
CA ALA A 385 5.93 -20.54 3.65
C ALA A 385 7.20 -19.79 3.26
N VAL A 386 8.28 -20.12 3.97
CA VAL A 386 9.62 -19.63 3.70
C VAL A 386 10.48 -20.83 3.29
N LEU A 387 11.06 -20.76 2.09
CA LEU A 387 11.86 -21.84 1.53
C LEU A 387 13.25 -21.31 1.18
N THR A 388 14.29 -21.97 1.66
CA THR A 388 15.66 -21.73 1.16
C THR A 388 15.83 -22.42 -0.20
N ILE A 389 16.10 -21.64 -1.23
CA ILE A 389 16.37 -22.13 -2.58
C ILE A 389 17.86 -21.96 -2.87
N GLY A 390 18.54 -23.09 -3.10
CA GLY A 390 19.87 -23.10 -3.73
C GLY A 390 19.72 -22.89 -5.25
N ALA A 391 20.38 -23.72 -6.06
CA ALA A 391 20.21 -23.74 -7.52
C ALA A 391 18.86 -24.37 -7.95
N LYS A 392 17.72 -23.77 -7.57
CA LYS A 392 16.36 -24.23 -7.91
C LYS A 392 15.54 -23.08 -8.52
N SER A 393 14.68 -23.43 -9.47
CA SER A 393 13.66 -22.55 -10.04
C SER A 393 12.29 -22.86 -9.43
N LEU A 394 11.54 -21.82 -9.06
CA LEU A 394 10.16 -21.91 -8.58
C LEU A 394 9.20 -21.45 -9.67
N ASN A 395 8.17 -22.26 -9.92
CA ASN A 395 7.06 -21.96 -10.82
C ASN A 395 5.74 -21.91 -10.02
N LEU A 396 4.87 -20.93 -10.32
CA LEU A 396 3.46 -20.95 -9.89
C LEU A 396 2.57 -21.36 -11.07
N HIS A 397 1.54 -22.14 -10.77
CA HIS A 397 0.58 -22.68 -11.72
C HIS A 397 -0.84 -22.39 -11.25
N LEU A 398 -1.70 -21.93 -12.15
CA LEU A 398 -3.14 -21.95 -11.95
C LEU A 398 -3.67 -23.18 -12.68
N GLU A 399 -4.22 -24.16 -11.96
CA GLU A 399 -4.85 -25.31 -12.59
C GLU A 399 -6.33 -25.04 -12.90
N GLN A 400 -6.76 -25.38 -14.12
CA GLN A 400 -8.17 -25.65 -14.36
C GLN A 400 -8.49 -27.06 -13.84
N PRO A 401 -9.60 -27.28 -13.12
CA PRO A 401 -10.00 -28.63 -12.72
C PRO A 401 -10.16 -29.49 -13.98
N ALA A 402 -9.55 -30.68 -13.98
CA ALA A 402 -9.64 -31.59 -15.11
C ALA A 402 -11.12 -31.95 -15.39
N PRO A 403 -11.59 -31.89 -16.65
CA PRO A 403 -12.91 -32.41 -16.97
C PRO A 403 -12.94 -33.92 -16.70
N PRO A 404 -14.07 -34.47 -16.22
CA PRO A 404 -14.21 -35.92 -16.03
C PRO A 404 -13.92 -36.62 -17.36
N SER A 405 -12.97 -37.54 -17.31
CA SER A 405 -12.28 -38.07 -18.47
C SER A 405 -13.20 -38.82 -19.43
N GLN A 406 -13.00 -38.58 -20.72
CA GLN A 406 -12.65 -39.62 -21.69
C GLN A 406 -12.24 -38.95 -23.01
N PHE A 407 -11.01 -39.25 -23.45
CA PHE A 407 -10.37 -38.86 -24.71
C PHE A 407 -9.57 -37.54 -24.71
N ALA A 408 -8.26 -37.75 -24.58
CA ALA A 408 -7.12 -36.90 -24.95
C ALA A 408 -6.88 -35.60 -24.13
N PRO A 409 -5.84 -35.55 -23.27
CA PRO A 409 -5.43 -34.31 -22.64
C PRO A 409 -4.38 -33.59 -23.49
N GLN A 410 -4.76 -32.46 -24.10
CA GLN A 410 -3.97 -31.23 -24.16
C GLN A 410 -4.99 -30.08 -24.31
N PRO A 411 -4.91 -28.98 -23.51
CA PRO A 411 -3.72 -28.12 -23.56
C PRO A 411 -3.27 -27.42 -22.24
N TRP A 412 -2.04 -26.85 -22.32
CA TRP A 412 -1.33 -25.86 -21.46
C TRP A 412 -0.70 -26.27 -20.11
N ARG A 413 0.59 -25.95 -19.96
CA ARG A 413 1.36 -25.83 -18.71
C ARG A 413 1.69 -24.35 -18.51
N LEU A 414 1.17 -23.70 -17.47
CA LEU A 414 1.80 -22.45 -16.99
C LEU A 414 3.23 -22.79 -16.55
N GLN A 415 4.21 -21.91 -16.68
CA GLN A 415 5.59 -22.14 -16.27
C GLN A 415 6.21 -20.79 -15.86
N ILE A 416 6.32 -20.49 -14.56
CA ILE A 416 7.11 -19.33 -14.11
C ILE A 416 8.57 -19.74 -13.92
N GLY A 417 9.37 -19.67 -14.98
CA GLY A 417 10.83 -19.74 -14.88
C GLY A 417 11.43 -18.33 -14.90
N TYR A 418 12.18 -17.93 -13.86
CA TYR A 418 13.01 -16.72 -13.93
C TYR A 418 14.43 -17.12 -14.34
N TRP A 419 14.71 -17.01 -15.64
CA TRP A 419 16.05 -16.87 -16.19
C TRP A 419 15.98 -15.83 -17.33
N GLN A 420 16.37 -14.60 -17.03
CA GLN A 420 17.03 -13.74 -18.02
C GLN A 420 18.42 -13.39 -17.46
N LEU A 421 19.43 -14.03 -18.05
CA LEU A 421 20.81 -13.57 -18.19
C LEU A 421 21.48 -12.96 -16.94
N VAL A 422 22.11 -13.81 -16.13
CA VAL A 422 23.41 -13.47 -15.57
C VAL A 422 24.41 -13.47 -16.73
N ASN A 423 24.64 -12.32 -17.35
CA ASN A 423 25.91 -11.94 -18.00
C ASN A 423 25.86 -10.52 -18.61
N THR A 424 26.13 -9.52 -17.76
CA THR A 424 26.88 -8.26 -18.01
C THR A 424 26.74 -7.47 -16.69
N VAL A 425 27.72 -7.15 -15.85
CA VAL A 425 29.13 -6.82 -16.03
C VAL A 425 29.85 -7.06 -14.68
N LEU A 426 30.75 -8.05 -14.62
CA LEU A 426 32.00 -7.93 -13.86
C LEU A 426 33.11 -7.67 -14.90
N SER A 427 33.20 -6.42 -15.31
CA SER A 427 34.38 -5.79 -15.90
C SER A 427 34.29 -4.29 -15.59
N ALA A 428 34.72 -3.95 -14.38
CA ALA A 428 35.55 -2.78 -14.14
C ALA A 428 36.87 -3.30 -13.59
#